data_AF-A0A0N0UXT7-F1
#
_entry.id   AF-A0A0N0UXT7-F1
#
_cell.length_a   1.000
_cell.length_b   1.000
_cell.length_c   1.000
_cell.angle_alpha   90.00
_cell.angle_beta   90.00
_cell.angle_gamma   90.00
#
_symmetry.space_group_name_H-M   'P 1'
#
loop_
_entity.id
_entity.type
_entity.pdbx_description
1 polymer ?
#
loop_
_entity_poly.entity_id
_entity_poly.type
_entity_poly.pdbx_seq_one_letter_code
_entity_poly.pdbx_strand_id
1 'polypeptide(L)'
;MLFLLFYQISFAQLKTYKGKGVVDDIKRADSVIILSHLNSNGEYSQNGSLLDTRVVINDSINNFIIKEKQVLNLSQKKELIKIINTAKYKPPKGKPTEIKKAGCYIPHHSVLIYINGEIFHWEICFSCIGMSSNTHDHYSSIDDLFDNKKYTLLQEFFKNQGMKYELNK
;
A
#
# COMPACT_ATOMS: atom_id res chain seq x y z
N MET A 1 15.18 53.68 18.56
CA MET A 1 15.79 52.41 18.12
C MET A 1 14.68 51.37 18.10
N LEU A 2 14.07 51.11 16.94
CA LEU A 2 12.89 50.25 16.81
C LEU A 2 13.29 49.06 15.92
N PHE A 3 13.49 47.88 16.52
CA PHE A 3 13.81 46.65 15.80
C PHE A 3 12.51 46.02 15.28
N LEU A 4 12.29 46.09 13.97
CA LEU A 4 11.24 45.34 13.28
C LEU A 4 11.71 43.89 13.10
N LEU A 5 11.18 42.99 13.93
CA LEU A 5 11.30 41.54 13.75
C LEU A 5 10.43 41.12 12.56
N PHE A 6 11.06 40.97 11.39
CA PHE A 6 10.46 40.31 10.24
C PHE A 6 10.33 38.82 10.53
N TYR A 7 9.13 38.40 10.96
CA TYR A 7 8.74 36.99 11.01
C TYR A 7 8.56 36.52 9.56
N GLN A 8 9.60 35.90 8.99
CA GLN A 8 9.54 35.25 7.69
C GLN A 8 8.61 34.05 7.81
N ILE A 9 7.33 34.26 7.50
CA ILE A 9 6.37 33.18 7.28
C ILE A 9 6.81 32.50 5.99
N SER A 10 7.61 31.43 6.12
CA SER A 10 7.84 30.49 5.03
C SER A 10 6.50 29.89 4.66
N PHE A 11 5.87 30.42 3.62
CA PHE A 11 4.84 29.73 2.87
C PHE A 11 5.50 28.48 2.27
N ALA A 12 5.43 27.36 2.99
CA ALA A 12 5.66 26.06 2.40
C ALA A 12 4.67 25.94 1.24
N GLN A 13 5.19 26.05 0.02
CA GLN A 13 4.41 25.82 -1.19
C GLN A 13 3.78 24.43 -1.08
N LEU A 14 2.47 24.37 -0.82
CA LEU A 14 1.67 23.17 -1.00
C LEU A 14 1.72 22.84 -2.49
N LYS A 15 2.74 22.05 -2.88
CA LYS A 15 2.85 21.48 -4.21
C LYS A 15 1.65 20.57 -4.40
N THR A 16 0.71 21.00 -5.22
CA THR A 16 -0.33 20.14 -5.76
C THR A 16 0.32 18.92 -6.42
N TYR A 17 0.12 17.75 -5.80
CA TYR A 17 0.88 16.55 -6.09
C TYR A 17 0.28 15.83 -7.31
N LYS A 18 0.88 16.03 -8.49
CA LYS A 18 0.61 15.22 -9.69
C LYS A 18 1.56 14.02 -9.68
N GLY A 19 1.05 12.85 -9.30
CA GLY A 19 1.85 11.63 -9.04
C GLY A 19 2.74 11.19 -10.20
N LYS A 20 4.01 10.88 -9.89
CA LYS A 20 4.98 10.26 -10.81
C LYS A 20 4.92 8.73 -10.84
N GLY A 21 3.85 8.15 -10.29
CA GLY A 21 3.64 6.70 -10.18
C GLY A 21 4.28 6.08 -8.94
N VAL A 22 3.80 4.87 -8.58
CA VAL A 22 4.12 4.14 -7.35
C VAL A 22 5.63 4.01 -7.10
N VAL A 23 6.41 3.73 -8.15
CA VAL A 23 7.86 3.54 -8.04
C VAL A 23 8.55 4.83 -7.57
N ASP A 24 8.14 5.97 -8.10
CA ASP A 24 8.75 7.25 -7.74
C ASP A 24 8.29 7.70 -6.35
N ASP A 25 7.07 7.33 -5.94
CA ASP A 25 6.62 7.50 -4.57
C ASP A 25 7.46 6.67 -3.59
N ILE A 26 7.72 5.39 -3.87
CA ILE A 26 8.58 4.55 -3.01
C ILE A 26 10.00 5.13 -2.88
N LYS A 27 10.57 5.64 -3.98
CA LYS A 27 11.93 6.22 -3.98
C LYS A 27 12.03 7.46 -3.11
N ARG A 28 11.03 8.34 -3.17
CA ARG A 28 11.04 9.63 -2.45
C ARG A 28 10.44 9.54 -1.05
N ALA A 29 9.85 8.40 -0.69
CA ALA A 29 9.16 8.25 0.58
C ALA A 29 10.08 8.37 1.78
N ASP A 30 9.59 9.11 2.77
CA ASP A 30 10.19 9.19 4.10
C ASP A 30 10.19 7.79 4.73
N SER A 31 9.09 7.06 4.56
CA SER A 31 8.94 5.69 5.02
C SER A 31 8.02 4.88 4.10
N VAL A 32 8.31 3.58 3.96
CA VAL A 32 7.41 2.61 3.34
C VAL A 32 7.17 1.50 4.35
N ILE A 33 5.91 1.19 4.59
CA ILE A 33 5.48 0.20 5.56
C ILE A 33 4.69 -0.87 4.81
N ILE A 34 5.02 -2.13 5.05
CA ILE A 34 4.11 -3.23 4.72
C ILE A 34 3.42 -3.68 6.00
N LEU A 35 2.16 -4.06 5.90
CA LEU A 35 1.40 -4.52 7.05
C LEU A 35 0.40 -5.61 6.70
N SER A 36 0.00 -6.36 7.71
CA SER A 36 -1.10 -7.31 7.70
C SER A 36 -2.17 -6.85 8.68
N HIS A 37 -3.45 -6.98 8.33
CA HIS A 37 -4.57 -6.48 9.12
C HIS A 37 -5.81 -7.38 9.08
N LEU A 38 -6.68 -7.22 10.07
CA LEU A 38 -8.01 -7.83 10.09
C LEU A 38 -8.83 -7.39 8.88
N ASN A 39 -9.77 -8.25 8.49
CA ASN A 39 -10.69 -7.91 7.42
C ASN A 39 -11.81 -6.98 7.88
N SER A 40 -12.52 -6.44 6.88
CA SER A 40 -13.61 -5.49 7.04
C SER A 40 -14.98 -6.10 7.33
N ASN A 41 -15.08 -7.41 7.49
CA ASN A 41 -16.38 -8.07 7.52
C ASN A 41 -16.93 -8.21 8.94
N GLY A 42 -17.66 -7.18 9.38
CA GLY A 42 -18.65 -7.29 10.45
C GLY A 42 -18.09 -7.60 11.84
N GLU A 43 -16.81 -7.31 12.07
CA GLU A 43 -16.26 -7.37 13.43
C GLU A 43 -16.88 -6.25 14.26
N TYR A 44 -17.28 -6.60 15.48
CA TYR A 44 -17.79 -5.64 16.46
C TYR A 44 -16.70 -5.37 17.49
N SER A 45 -16.52 -4.11 17.87
CA SER A 45 -15.71 -3.77 19.03
C SER A 45 -16.34 -4.32 20.32
N GLN A 46 -15.57 -4.38 21.41
CA GLN A 46 -16.02 -4.94 22.70
C GLN A 46 -17.28 -4.27 23.26
N ASN A 47 -17.58 -3.03 22.82
CA ASN A 47 -18.77 -2.27 23.17
C ASN A 47 -19.96 -2.49 22.19
N GLY A 48 -19.87 -3.46 21.27
CA GLY A 48 -20.94 -3.80 20.33
C GLY A 48 -21.11 -2.85 19.14
N SER A 49 -20.19 -1.92 18.92
CA SER A 49 -20.19 -1.05 17.73
C SER A 49 -19.50 -1.74 16.55
N LEU A 50 -19.90 -1.41 15.31
CA LEU A 50 -19.19 -1.88 14.12
C LEU A 50 -17.76 -1.36 14.15
N LEU A 51 -16.81 -2.27 13.93
CA LEU A 51 -15.40 -1.91 13.88
C LEU A 51 -15.10 -1.18 12.57
N ASP A 52 -14.51 0.01 12.68
CA ASP A 52 -13.89 0.65 11.53
C ASP A 52 -12.63 -0.12 11.15
N THR A 53 -12.66 -0.70 9.96
CA THR A 53 -11.66 -1.64 9.44
C THR A 53 -10.83 -1.04 8.33
N ARG A 54 -10.96 0.26 8.11
CA ARG A 54 -10.07 1.00 7.21
C ARG A 54 -8.66 0.99 7.79
N VAL A 55 -7.68 0.72 6.93
CA VAL A 55 -6.24 0.72 7.29
C VAL A 55 -5.78 2.12 7.70
N VAL A 56 -6.33 3.15 7.07
CA VAL A 56 -6.05 4.56 7.36
C VAL A 56 -7.35 5.28 7.73
N ILE A 57 -7.37 5.95 8.88
CA ILE A 57 -8.47 6.77 9.39
C ILE A 57 -7.89 8.12 9.80
N ASN A 58 -8.46 9.22 9.29
CA ASN A 58 -8.01 10.58 9.59
C ASN A 58 -6.47 10.74 9.46
N ASP A 59 -5.94 10.32 8.31
CA ASP A 59 -4.51 10.39 7.97
C ASP A 59 -3.57 9.62 8.91
N SER A 60 -4.11 8.68 9.69
CA SER A 60 -3.36 7.85 10.64
C SER A 60 -3.63 6.36 10.43
N ILE A 61 -2.63 5.51 10.69
CA ILE A 61 -2.83 4.05 10.69
C ILE A 61 -3.80 3.65 11.80
N ASN A 62 -4.81 2.88 11.44
CA ASN A 62 -5.70 2.23 12.38
C ASN A 62 -4.99 1.04 13.05
N ASN A 63 -4.22 1.32 14.12
CA ASN A 63 -3.43 0.28 14.81
C ASN A 63 -4.30 -0.81 15.46
N PHE A 64 -5.61 -0.61 15.64
CA PHE A 64 -6.50 -1.60 16.24
C PHE A 64 -6.62 -2.87 15.39
N ILE A 65 -6.59 -2.72 14.07
CA ILE A 65 -6.75 -3.85 13.14
C ILE A 65 -5.42 -4.47 12.70
N ILE A 66 -4.29 -3.82 12.98
CA ILE A 66 -2.98 -4.28 12.51
C ILE A 66 -2.53 -5.51 13.31
N LYS A 67 -2.18 -6.58 12.60
CA LYS A 67 -1.60 -7.79 13.18
C LYS A 67 -0.08 -7.79 13.11
N GLU A 68 0.45 -7.32 11.98
CA GLU A 68 1.88 -7.30 11.70
C GLU A 68 2.21 -6.04 10.91
N LYS A 69 3.38 -5.43 11.16
CA LYS A 69 3.89 -4.33 10.33
C LYS A 69 5.39 -4.35 10.29
N GLN A 70 5.95 -3.98 9.14
CA GLN A 70 7.38 -3.86 8.92
C GLN A 70 7.68 -2.57 8.18
N VAL A 71 8.56 -1.75 8.76
CA VAL A 71 9.13 -0.59 8.06
C VAL A 71 10.25 -1.08 7.15
N LEU A 72 10.18 -0.72 5.87
CA LEU A 72 11.16 -1.14 4.88
C LEU A 72 12.41 -0.25 4.92
N ASN A 73 13.57 -0.86 5.09
CA ASN A 73 14.86 -0.22 4.87
C ASN A 73 15.13 0.02 3.37
N LEU A 74 16.24 0.68 3.06
CA LEU A 74 16.59 1.03 1.67
C LEU A 74 16.71 -0.20 0.75
N SER A 75 17.28 -1.30 1.23
CA SER A 75 17.44 -2.53 0.43
C SER A 75 16.09 -3.16 0.13
N GLN A 76 15.21 -3.26 1.13
CA GLN A 76 13.87 -3.81 1.00
C GLN A 76 12.99 -2.94 0.08
N LYS A 77 13.11 -1.61 0.14
CA LYS A 77 12.46 -0.69 -0.81
C LYS A 77 12.91 -0.95 -2.25
N LYS A 78 14.21 -1.16 -2.48
CA LYS A 78 14.74 -1.50 -3.82
C LYS A 78 14.19 -2.82 -4.34
N GLU A 79 14.05 -3.82 -3.47
CA GLU A 79 13.46 -5.11 -3.82
C GLU A 79 11.98 -4.96 -4.21
N LEU A 80 11.19 -4.22 -3.43
CA LEU A 80 9.80 -3.91 -3.77
C LEU A 80 9.69 -3.19 -5.13
N ILE A 81 10.56 -2.20 -5.38
CA ILE A 81 10.62 -1.51 -6.69
C ILE A 81 10.93 -2.50 -7.81
N LYS A 82 11.85 -3.45 -7.61
CA LYS A 82 12.20 -4.47 -8.60
C LYS A 82 11.00 -5.36 -8.93
N ILE A 83 10.19 -5.73 -7.94
CA ILE A 83 8.96 -6.50 -8.14
C ILE A 83 7.97 -5.69 -8.99
N ILE A 84 7.72 -4.44 -8.63
CA ILE A 84 6.81 -3.54 -9.35
C ILE A 84 7.25 -3.35 -10.81
N ASN A 85 8.55 -3.22 -11.05
CA ASN A 85 9.13 -3.04 -12.40
C ASN A 85 9.34 -4.36 -13.17
N THR A 86 9.07 -5.52 -12.58
CA THR A 86 9.20 -6.79 -13.30
C THR A 86 8.28 -6.79 -14.53
N ALA A 87 8.77 -7.24 -15.68
CA ALA A 87 7.94 -7.26 -16.88
C ALA A 87 6.70 -8.15 -16.67
N LYS A 88 5.52 -7.68 -17.09
CA LYS A 88 4.31 -8.51 -17.12
C LYS A 88 4.56 -9.74 -17.99
N TYR A 89 4.15 -10.89 -17.49
CA TYR A 89 4.10 -12.13 -18.24
C TYR A 89 3.18 -11.94 -19.44
N LYS A 90 3.74 -12.16 -20.63
CA LYS A 90 2.99 -12.25 -21.88
C LYS A 90 2.97 -13.73 -22.26
N PRO A 91 1.81 -14.42 -22.21
CA PRO A 91 1.77 -15.79 -22.68
C PRO A 91 2.14 -15.84 -24.18
N PRO A 92 2.68 -16.98 -24.64
CA PRO A 92 2.88 -17.22 -26.07
C PRO A 92 1.58 -16.95 -26.85
N LYS A 93 1.71 -16.41 -28.07
CA LYS A 93 0.56 -16.16 -28.97
C LYS A 93 -0.31 -17.43 -29.06
N GLY A 94 -1.62 -17.29 -28.82
CA GLY A 94 -2.59 -18.38 -28.93
C GLY A 94 -2.83 -19.19 -27.64
N LYS A 95 -2.23 -18.82 -26.50
CA LYS A 95 -2.58 -19.41 -25.19
C LYS A 95 -3.50 -18.48 -24.39
N PRO A 96 -4.53 -18.99 -23.70
CA PRO A 96 -5.40 -18.17 -22.87
C PRO A 96 -4.60 -17.44 -21.77
N THR A 97 -4.85 -16.15 -21.58
CA THR A 97 -4.42 -15.37 -20.41
C THR A 97 -5.39 -15.63 -19.24
N GLU A 98 -5.75 -16.87 -18.95
CA GLU A 98 -6.84 -17.12 -18.00
C GLU A 98 -6.31 -17.36 -16.60
N ILE A 99 -6.24 -16.28 -15.82
CA ILE A 99 -6.77 -16.34 -14.45
C ILE A 99 -7.72 -15.15 -14.31
N LYS A 100 -9.00 -15.44 -14.08
CA LYS A 100 -10.01 -14.43 -13.77
C LYS A 100 -9.64 -13.83 -12.41
N LYS A 101 -9.31 -12.54 -12.37
CA LYS A 101 -9.35 -11.76 -11.13
C LYS A 101 -10.73 -11.98 -10.51
N ALA A 102 -10.78 -12.64 -9.36
CA ALA A 102 -11.99 -12.64 -8.56
C ALA A 102 -12.01 -11.29 -7.84
N GLY A 103 -13.05 -10.48 -8.04
CA GLY A 103 -13.19 -9.20 -7.32
C GLY A 103 -13.08 -9.48 -5.81
N CYS A 104 -11.95 -9.12 -5.21
CA CYS A 104 -11.70 -9.36 -3.79
C CYS A 104 -12.24 -8.19 -2.99
N TYR A 105 -13.13 -8.47 -2.05
CA TYR A 105 -13.68 -7.49 -1.11
C TYR A 105 -13.05 -7.58 0.28
N ILE A 106 -12.01 -8.40 0.45
CA ILE A 106 -11.46 -8.78 1.77
C ILE A 106 -9.91 -8.81 1.74
N PRO A 107 -9.24 -7.68 1.48
CA PRO A 107 -7.79 -7.64 1.57
C PRO A 107 -7.31 -7.78 3.03
N HIS A 108 -6.13 -8.37 3.20
CA HIS A 108 -5.50 -8.62 4.50
C HIS A 108 -4.12 -8.00 4.64
N HIS A 109 -3.60 -7.42 3.55
CA HIS A 109 -2.27 -6.87 3.49
C HIS A 109 -2.32 -5.49 2.86
N SER A 110 -1.39 -4.63 3.23
CA SER A 110 -1.27 -3.32 2.61
C SER A 110 0.19 -2.88 2.49
N VAL A 111 0.43 -2.00 1.52
CA VAL A 111 1.65 -1.20 1.44
C VAL A 111 1.26 0.26 1.65
N LEU A 112 1.92 0.91 2.60
CA LEU A 112 1.73 2.31 2.95
C LEU A 112 3.01 3.07 2.61
N ILE A 113 2.84 4.24 2.03
CA ILE A 113 3.91 5.14 1.65
C ILE A 113 3.68 6.49 2.33
N TYR A 114 4.63 6.89 3.16
CA TYR A 114 4.63 8.15 3.87
C TYR A 114 5.47 9.18 3.12
N ILE A 115 4.85 10.31 2.78
CA ILE A 115 5.53 11.38 2.08
C ILE A 115 5.05 12.73 2.58
N ASN A 116 5.94 13.50 3.21
CA ASN A 116 5.65 14.83 3.75
C ASN A 116 4.43 14.86 4.69
N GLY A 117 4.21 13.79 5.46
CA GLY A 117 3.07 13.68 6.39
C GLY A 117 1.79 13.10 5.77
N GLU A 118 1.75 12.84 4.47
CA GLU A 118 0.62 12.18 3.80
C GLU A 118 0.83 10.66 3.71
N ILE A 119 -0.25 9.88 3.81
CA ILE A 119 -0.24 8.42 3.66
C ILE A 119 -0.94 8.02 2.37
N PHE A 120 -0.17 7.47 1.44
CA PHE A 120 -0.69 6.77 0.27
C PHE A 120 -0.66 5.27 0.52
N HIS A 121 -1.70 4.54 0.12
CA HIS A 121 -1.70 3.10 0.35
C HIS A 121 -2.52 2.34 -0.67
N TRP A 122 -2.18 1.08 -0.81
CA TRP A 122 -3.01 0.10 -1.49
C TRP A 122 -3.07 -1.18 -0.68
N GLU A 123 -4.21 -1.84 -0.76
CA GLU A 123 -4.50 -3.09 -0.08
C GLU A 123 -4.37 -4.24 -1.07
N ILE A 124 -3.98 -5.40 -0.57
CA ILE A 124 -3.59 -6.59 -1.33
C ILE A 124 -4.28 -7.81 -0.75
N CYS A 125 -4.85 -8.60 -1.64
CA CYS A 125 -5.50 -9.86 -1.35
C CYS A 125 -4.77 -10.95 -2.14
N PHE A 126 -3.78 -11.61 -1.52
CA PHE A 126 -2.97 -12.63 -2.20
C PHE A 126 -3.78 -13.87 -2.63
N SER A 127 -4.82 -14.24 -1.87
CA SER A 127 -5.69 -15.38 -2.19
C SER A 127 -6.56 -15.14 -3.43
N CYS A 128 -7.01 -13.91 -3.67
CA CYS A 128 -7.84 -13.58 -4.82
C CYS A 128 -7.07 -12.92 -5.97
N ILE A 129 -5.78 -12.65 -5.78
CA ILE A 129 -4.92 -11.97 -6.77
C ILE A 129 -5.55 -10.61 -7.14
N GLY A 130 -5.89 -9.83 -6.11
CA GLY A 130 -6.56 -8.54 -6.25
C GLY A 130 -5.91 -7.44 -5.41
N MET A 131 -5.97 -6.22 -5.91
CA MET A 131 -5.53 -5.01 -5.22
C MET A 131 -6.60 -3.92 -5.30
N SER A 132 -6.72 -3.14 -4.24
CA SER A 132 -7.55 -1.94 -4.18
C SER A 132 -6.72 -0.77 -3.66
N SER A 133 -7.06 0.44 -4.07
CA SER A 133 -6.53 1.67 -3.47
C SER A 133 -7.70 2.51 -2.98
N ASN A 134 -7.66 2.86 -1.69
CA ASN A 134 -8.58 3.85 -1.13
C ASN A 134 -8.09 5.29 -1.34
N THR A 135 -6.86 5.46 -1.82
CA THR A 135 -6.39 6.73 -2.41
C THR A 135 -6.88 6.81 -3.86
N HIS A 136 -8.16 7.11 -4.01
CA HIS A 136 -8.97 6.91 -5.21
C HIS A 136 -8.39 7.57 -6.49
N ASP A 137 -7.65 8.68 -6.35
CA ASP A 137 -7.08 9.38 -7.50
C ASP A 137 -5.59 9.08 -7.73
N HIS A 138 -4.87 8.66 -6.68
CA HIS A 138 -3.40 8.56 -6.75
C HIS A 138 -2.94 7.23 -7.37
N TYR A 139 -3.69 6.16 -7.11
CA TYR A 139 -3.39 4.79 -7.54
C TYR A 139 -4.60 4.09 -8.17
N SER A 140 -5.43 4.83 -8.92
CA SER A 140 -6.69 4.37 -9.53
C SER A 140 -6.57 3.12 -10.42
N SER A 141 -5.36 2.73 -10.82
CA SER A 141 -5.08 1.53 -11.64
C SER A 141 -3.92 0.69 -11.08
N ILE A 142 -3.71 0.67 -9.76
CA ILE A 142 -2.64 -0.13 -9.13
C ILE A 142 -2.73 -1.60 -9.52
N ASP A 143 -3.95 -2.15 -9.56
CA ASP A 143 -4.20 -3.55 -9.85
C ASP A 143 -3.85 -3.91 -11.32
N ASP A 144 -3.83 -2.93 -12.22
CA ASP A 144 -3.33 -3.13 -13.58
C ASP A 144 -1.82 -3.24 -13.63
N LEU A 145 -1.07 -2.82 -12.61
CA LEU A 145 0.38 -2.99 -12.60
C LEU A 145 0.81 -4.43 -12.31
N PHE A 146 -0.07 -5.23 -11.68
CA PHE A 146 0.26 -6.55 -11.17
C PHE A 146 -0.38 -7.67 -11.99
N ASP A 147 0.44 -8.67 -12.32
CA ASP A 147 0.03 -9.96 -12.88
C ASP A 147 0.35 -11.06 -11.88
N ASN A 148 -0.07 -12.30 -12.16
CA ASN A 148 0.15 -13.43 -11.25
C ASN A 148 1.61 -13.57 -10.81
N LYS A 149 2.56 -13.37 -11.74
CA LYS A 149 3.99 -13.44 -11.43
C LYS A 149 4.37 -12.40 -10.38
N LYS A 150 3.95 -11.14 -10.55
CA LYS A 150 4.23 -10.09 -9.57
C LYS A 150 3.51 -10.33 -8.25
N TYR A 151 2.29 -10.88 -8.27
CA TYR A 151 1.60 -11.26 -7.04
C TYR A 151 2.37 -12.33 -6.26
N THR A 152 2.86 -13.39 -6.92
CA THR A 152 3.70 -14.41 -6.28
C THR A 152 4.98 -13.80 -5.70
N LEU A 153 5.68 -12.98 -6.48
CA LEU A 153 6.90 -12.29 -6.00
C LEU A 153 6.61 -11.36 -4.82
N LEU A 154 5.47 -10.66 -4.83
CA LEU A 154 5.06 -9.78 -3.75
C LEU A 154 4.67 -10.57 -2.50
N GLN A 155 4.01 -11.72 -2.65
CA GLN A 155 3.67 -12.61 -1.54
C GLN A 155 4.94 -13.17 -0.88
N GLU A 156 5.90 -13.63 -1.69
CA GLU A 156 7.22 -14.07 -1.22
C GLU A 156 7.98 -12.95 -0.53
N PHE A 157 7.93 -11.73 -1.08
CA PHE A 157 8.53 -10.55 -0.44
C PHE A 157 7.96 -10.32 0.96
N PHE A 158 6.64 -10.37 1.14
CA PHE A 158 6.01 -10.25 2.47
C PHE A 158 6.48 -11.36 3.42
N LYS A 159 6.52 -12.61 2.96
CA LYS A 159 7.05 -13.74 3.77
C LYS A 159 8.51 -13.52 4.18
N ASN A 160 9.36 -13.05 3.26
CA ASN A 160 10.77 -12.76 3.52
C ASN A 160 10.96 -11.60 4.51
N GLN A 161 9.99 -10.71 4.64
CA GLN A 161 9.98 -9.66 5.66
C GLN A 161 9.46 -10.17 7.02
N GLY A 162 9.20 -11.47 7.16
CA GLY A 162 8.75 -12.09 8.41
C GLY A 162 7.24 -12.04 8.64
N MET A 163 6.46 -11.58 7.65
CA MET A 163 5.00 -11.53 7.73
C MET A 163 4.42 -12.95 7.63
N LYS A 164 3.43 -13.29 8.45
CA LYS A 164 2.86 -14.65 8.55
C LYS A 164 1.35 -14.69 8.47
N TYR A 165 0.67 -13.66 8.98
CA TYR A 165 -0.79 -13.59 9.03
C TYR A 165 -1.36 -13.75 7.61
N GLU A 166 -2.33 -14.66 7.41
CA GLU A 166 -3.04 -14.85 6.13
C GLU A 166 -2.17 -15.19 4.88
N LEU A 167 -0.87 -15.48 5.04
CA LEU A 167 0.06 -15.75 3.92
C LEU A 167 0.34 -17.24 3.65
N ASN A 168 0.00 -18.11 4.59
CA ASN A 168 0.25 -19.57 4.54
C ASN A 168 -1.04 -20.40 4.54
N LYS A 169 -2.17 -19.79 4.15
CA LYS A 169 -3.45 -20.50 4.02
C LYS A 169 -3.54 -21.27 2.70
#